data_AF-A0A9Q0LIC6-F1
#
_entry.id   AF-A0A9Q0LIC6-F1
#
_cell.length_a   1.000
_cell.length_b   1.000
_cell.length_c   1.000
_cell.angle_alpha   90.00
_cell.angle_beta   90.00
_cell.angle_gamma   90.00
#
_symmetry.space_group_name_H-M   'P 1'
#
loop_
_entity.id
_entity.type
_entity.pdbx_description
1 polymer ?
#
loop_
_entity_poly.entity_id
_entity_poly.type
_entity_poly.pdbx_seq_one_letter_code
_entity_poly.pdbx_strand_id
1 'polypeptide(L)'
;MCFNQPISFLFTIGSFINAQYLRRAKFLKNDKRIWRMAAGVDYFAAMELIQFLQYFWIDQCDSVINKILTILGIIHIAFQPFIANLMTSYDIPKRMEKSFDRLVMPLSILTGIFSTSRLIGYEYFPCSDLYDPLCSKVTCTTTGRVHLRWGCRLRTGNYFTPSAFPNFFFMFVPTILAGKLRASLLLFFSGPVIGYALARNKDEWASIWCYYTFVQCLVGSWISLNHYDQKQARKQKDAEEYLKEQALESN
;
A
#
# COMPACT_ATOMS: atom_id res chain seq x y z
N MET A 1 17.10 -17.14 -2.57
CA MET A 1 15.94 -16.24 -2.71
C MET A 1 16.20 -15.29 -3.87
N CYS A 2 15.21 -15.03 -4.73
CA CYS A 2 15.37 -14.07 -5.83
C CYS A 2 15.46 -12.63 -5.30
N PHE A 3 14.79 -12.37 -4.17
CA PHE A 3 14.86 -11.11 -3.45
C PHE A 3 15.70 -11.28 -2.19
N ASN A 4 16.60 -10.33 -1.95
CA ASN A 4 17.59 -10.39 -0.89
C ASN A 4 17.71 -9.04 -0.16
N GLN A 5 18.48 -9.04 0.91
CA GLN A 5 18.67 -7.88 1.78
C GLN A 5 19.15 -6.62 1.04
N PRO A 6 20.19 -6.67 0.16
CA PRO A 6 20.58 -5.50 -0.63
C PRO A 6 19.45 -4.90 -1.47
N ILE A 7 18.61 -5.73 -2.08
CA ILE A 7 17.50 -5.26 -2.91
C ILE A 7 16.46 -4.51 -2.04
N SER A 8 16.05 -5.07 -0.89
CA SER A 8 15.13 -4.38 0.03
C SER A 8 15.69 -3.05 0.54
N PHE A 9 17.00 -2.98 0.79
CA PHE A 9 17.67 -1.73 1.16
C PHE A 9 17.61 -0.68 0.04
N LEU A 10 17.96 -1.07 -1.19
CA LEU A 10 17.88 -0.19 -2.35
C LEU A 10 16.44 0.32 -2.57
N PHE A 11 15.45 -0.53 -2.36
CA PHE A 11 14.04 -0.18 -2.50
C PHE A 11 13.56 0.77 -1.42
N THR A 12 14.03 0.58 -0.19
CA THR A 12 13.77 1.50 0.92
C THR A 12 14.30 2.90 0.58
N ILE A 13 15.57 2.99 0.19
CA ILE A 13 16.19 4.28 -0.17
C ILE A 13 15.48 4.89 -1.38
N GLY A 14 15.25 4.11 -2.44
CA GLY A 14 14.57 4.57 -3.65
C GLY A 14 13.17 5.10 -3.38
N SER A 15 12.43 4.44 -2.48
CA SER A 15 11.09 4.87 -2.07
C SER A 15 11.12 6.19 -1.31
N PHE A 16 12.05 6.34 -0.36
CA PHE A 16 12.20 7.61 0.36
C PHE A 16 12.65 8.74 -0.55
N ILE A 17 13.56 8.48 -1.50
CA ILE A 17 13.95 9.48 -2.51
C ILE A 17 12.73 9.89 -3.34
N ASN A 18 11.93 8.92 -3.80
CA ASN A 18 10.71 9.20 -4.56
C ASN A 18 9.69 10.02 -3.75
N ALA A 19 9.46 9.67 -2.49
CA ALA A 19 8.58 10.43 -1.60
C ALA A 19 9.08 11.86 -1.37
N GLN A 20 10.39 12.04 -1.15
CA GLN A 20 11.00 13.37 -1.01
C GLN A 20 10.92 14.17 -2.31
N TYR A 21 11.11 13.53 -3.46
CA TYR A 21 10.94 14.15 -4.77
C TYR A 21 9.51 14.67 -4.96
N LEU A 22 8.49 13.85 -4.66
CA LEU A 22 7.08 14.26 -4.69
C LEU A 22 6.79 15.46 -3.78
N ARG A 23 7.34 15.48 -2.56
CA ARG A 23 7.17 16.60 -1.61
C ARG A 23 7.86 17.88 -2.08
N ARG A 24 9.03 17.76 -2.73
CA ARG A 24 9.86 18.87 -3.18
C ARG A 24 9.49 19.40 -4.55
N ALA A 25 8.71 18.67 -5.34
CA ALA A 25 8.16 19.13 -6.60
C ALA A 25 7.36 20.44 -6.37
N LYS A 26 8.05 21.58 -6.54
CA LYS A 26 7.58 22.94 -6.20
C LYS A 26 6.22 23.25 -6.82
N PHE A 27 5.96 22.65 -7.98
CA PHE A 27 4.76 22.79 -8.78
C PHE A 27 3.53 22.17 -8.09
N LEU A 28 3.68 21.12 -7.26
CA LEU A 28 2.57 20.44 -6.58
C LEU A 28 2.15 21.09 -5.26
N LYS A 29 2.88 22.10 -4.77
CA LYS A 29 2.59 22.79 -3.50
C LYS A 29 1.20 23.45 -3.44
N ASN A 30 0.61 23.77 -4.60
CA ASN A 30 -0.72 24.37 -4.68
C ASN A 30 -1.85 23.34 -4.51
N ASP A 31 -1.58 22.04 -4.70
CA ASP A 31 -2.57 20.99 -4.41
C ASP A 31 -2.31 20.42 -3.02
N LYS A 32 -3.16 20.81 -2.07
CA LYS A 32 -3.12 20.35 -0.67
C LYS A 32 -3.31 18.83 -0.52
N ARG A 33 -3.50 18.06 -1.60
CA ARG A 33 -3.72 16.61 -1.55
C ARG A 33 -2.51 15.78 -2.00
N ILE A 34 -1.46 16.39 -2.54
CA ILE A 34 -0.25 15.66 -2.96
C ILE A 34 0.44 14.93 -1.81
N TRP A 35 0.38 15.49 -0.60
CA TRP A 35 0.95 14.85 0.58
C TRP A 35 0.34 13.47 0.83
N ARG A 36 -0.92 13.23 0.42
CA ARG A 36 -1.59 11.93 0.57
C ARG A 36 -0.87 10.84 -0.25
N MET A 37 -0.44 11.18 -1.47
CA MET A 37 0.38 10.30 -2.31
C MET A 37 1.75 10.08 -1.69
N ALA A 38 2.45 11.15 -1.30
CA ALA A 38 3.78 11.04 -0.70
C ALA A 38 3.77 10.19 0.58
N ALA A 39 2.81 10.44 1.49
CA ALA A 39 2.62 9.68 2.71
C ALA A 39 2.39 8.18 2.45
N GLY A 40 1.67 7.84 1.37
CA GLY A 40 1.52 6.45 0.97
C GLY A 40 2.80 5.83 0.43
N VAL A 41 3.61 6.58 -0.34
CA VAL A 41 4.94 6.11 -0.76
C VAL A 41 5.85 5.88 0.45
N ASP A 42 5.86 6.79 1.43
CA ASP A 42 6.64 6.61 2.67
C ASP A 42 6.16 5.39 3.47
N TYR A 43 4.85 5.15 3.49
CA TYR A 43 4.28 3.98 4.15
C TYR A 43 4.79 2.69 3.52
N PHE A 44 4.74 2.55 2.21
CA PHE A 44 5.29 1.37 1.54
C PHE A 44 6.82 1.30 1.64
N ALA A 45 7.53 2.42 1.70
CA ALA A 45 8.96 2.46 2.01
C ALA A 45 9.28 1.84 3.38
N ALA A 46 8.43 2.10 4.38
CA ALA A 46 8.58 1.52 5.71
C ALA A 46 8.45 -0.01 5.70
N MET A 47 7.67 -0.59 4.78
CA MET A 47 7.57 -2.04 4.64
C MET A 47 8.88 -2.66 4.16
N GLU A 48 9.48 -2.07 3.13
CA GLU A 48 10.78 -2.52 2.61
C GLU A 48 11.87 -2.36 3.67
N LEU A 49 11.79 -1.32 4.52
CA LEU A 49 12.70 -1.16 5.65
C LEU A 49 12.51 -2.28 6.68
N ILE A 50 11.27 -2.63 7.01
CA ILE A 50 10.97 -3.76 7.90
C ILE A 50 11.54 -5.06 7.30
N GLN A 51 11.33 -5.32 6.01
CA GLN A 51 11.87 -6.49 5.30
C GLN A 51 13.39 -6.50 5.32
N PHE A 52 14.05 -5.37 5.06
CA PHE A 52 15.49 -5.21 5.17
C PHE A 52 16.01 -5.57 6.57
N LEU A 53 15.33 -5.09 7.62
CA LEU A 53 15.68 -5.38 9.00
C LEU A 53 15.44 -6.85 9.37
N GLN A 54 14.40 -7.48 8.81
CA GLN A 54 14.08 -8.89 9.03
C GLN A 54 15.20 -9.82 8.55
N TYR A 55 15.92 -9.47 7.49
CA TYR A 55 17.02 -10.27 6.97
C TYR A 55 18.17 -10.49 7.97
N PHE A 56 18.40 -9.57 8.92
CA PHE A 56 19.44 -9.75 9.95
C PHE A 56 19.10 -10.88 10.94
N TRP A 57 17.82 -11.19 11.10
CA TRP A 57 17.32 -12.14 12.09
C TRP A 57 16.52 -13.27 11.45
N ILE A 58 16.66 -13.47 10.14
CA ILE A 58 15.91 -14.49 9.39
C ILE A 58 16.21 -15.89 9.94
N ASP A 59 15.19 -16.75 9.95
CA ASP A 59 15.24 -18.13 10.47
C ASP A 59 15.55 -18.27 11.98
N GLN A 60 15.79 -17.17 12.68
CA GLN A 60 16.00 -17.17 14.13
C GLN A 60 14.66 -17.01 14.86
N CYS A 61 13.83 -18.04 14.81
CA CYS A 61 12.48 -18.00 15.37
C CYS A 61 12.41 -17.90 16.91
N ASP A 62 13.51 -18.12 17.61
CA ASP A 62 13.60 -17.87 19.05
C ASP A 62 13.86 -16.39 19.37
N SER A 63 14.44 -15.64 18.42
CA SER A 63 14.75 -14.22 18.58
C SER A 63 13.49 -13.38 18.77
N VAL A 64 13.48 -12.59 19.85
CA VAL A 64 12.42 -11.61 20.12
C VAL A 64 12.37 -10.55 19.02
N ILE A 65 13.52 -10.18 18.44
CA ILE A 65 13.59 -9.17 17.39
C ILE A 65 12.90 -9.67 16.12
N ASN A 66 13.14 -10.93 15.72
CA ASN A 66 12.45 -11.53 14.58
C ASN A 66 10.92 -11.52 14.79
N LYS A 67 10.45 -11.92 15.98
CA LYS A 67 9.02 -11.93 16.33
C LYS A 67 8.40 -10.53 16.22
N ILE A 68 9.05 -9.52 16.80
CA ILE A 68 8.58 -8.13 16.75
C ILE A 68 8.52 -7.63 15.31
N LEU A 69 9.57 -7.83 14.52
CA LEU A 69 9.60 -7.40 13.13
C LEU A 69 8.53 -8.10 12.28
N THR A 70 8.25 -9.37 12.56
CA THR A 70 7.17 -10.12 11.90
C THR A 70 5.81 -9.52 12.24
N ILE A 71 5.56 -9.22 13.52
CA ILE A 71 4.31 -8.57 13.98
C ILE A 71 4.15 -7.18 13.36
N LEU A 72 5.23 -6.38 13.31
CA LEU A 72 5.21 -5.06 12.68
C LEU A 72 4.84 -5.14 11.20
N GLY A 73 5.39 -6.11 10.46
CA GLY A 73 5.00 -6.37 9.07
C GLY A 73 3.51 -6.71 8.92
N ILE A 74 2.95 -7.50 9.84
CA ILE A 74 1.53 -7.87 9.79
C ILE A 74 0.61 -6.70 10.13
N ILE A 75 0.97 -5.90 11.14
CA ILE A 75 0.27 -4.65 11.46
C ILE A 75 0.31 -3.72 10.26
N HIS A 76 1.46 -3.60 9.60
CA HIS A 76 1.59 -2.82 8.38
C HIS A 76 0.62 -3.30 7.28
N ILE A 77 0.60 -4.60 6.98
CA ILE A 77 -0.36 -5.16 6.01
C ILE A 77 -1.81 -4.84 6.39
N ALA A 78 -2.18 -4.92 7.68
CA ALA A 78 -3.53 -4.64 8.14
C ALA A 78 -4.00 -3.21 7.84
N PHE A 79 -3.11 -2.23 7.80
CA PHE A 79 -3.46 -0.82 7.51
C PHE A 79 -3.25 -0.42 6.04
N GLN A 80 -2.80 -1.33 5.17
CA GLN A 80 -2.69 -1.07 3.72
C GLN A 80 -3.97 -0.54 3.07
N PRO A 81 -5.20 -1.01 3.39
CA PRO A 81 -6.41 -0.48 2.77
C PRO A 81 -6.62 1.01 3.02
N PHE A 82 -6.30 1.49 4.22
CA PHE A 82 -6.37 2.91 4.55
C PHE A 82 -5.39 3.72 3.71
N ILE A 83 -4.16 3.23 3.57
CA ILE A 83 -3.12 3.91 2.81
C ILE A 83 -3.41 3.90 1.31
N ALA A 84 -3.92 2.78 0.76
CA ALA A 84 -4.34 2.70 -0.63
C ALA A 84 -5.46 3.70 -0.94
N ASN A 85 -6.44 3.84 -0.03
CA ASN A 85 -7.50 4.84 -0.16
C ASN A 85 -6.99 6.27 0.02
N LEU A 86 -6.05 6.50 0.94
CA LEU A 86 -5.40 7.79 1.13
C LEU A 86 -4.70 8.21 -0.15
N MET A 87 -3.86 7.35 -0.73
CA MET A 87 -3.20 7.60 -2.00
C MET A 87 -4.22 7.88 -3.09
N THR A 88 -5.18 6.98 -3.32
CA THR A 88 -6.19 7.12 -4.37
C THR A 88 -6.97 8.43 -4.28
N SER A 89 -7.28 8.87 -3.06
CA SER A 89 -8.04 10.10 -2.79
C SER A 89 -7.32 11.39 -3.23
N TYR A 90 -6.06 11.33 -3.67
CA TYR A 90 -5.34 12.51 -4.19
C TYR A 90 -6.04 13.11 -5.43
N ASP A 91 -6.63 12.27 -6.28
CA ASP A 91 -7.23 12.67 -7.57
C ASP A 91 -8.58 11.98 -7.81
N ILE A 92 -9.49 12.14 -6.85
CA ILE A 92 -10.88 11.71 -6.97
C ILE A 92 -11.81 12.86 -7.38
N PRO A 93 -12.98 12.58 -7.98
CA PRO A 93 -13.98 13.60 -8.25
C PRO A 93 -14.41 14.32 -6.97
N LYS A 94 -14.50 15.67 -7.01
CA LYS A 94 -14.87 16.50 -5.85
C LYS A 94 -16.16 16.04 -5.15
N ARG A 95 -17.14 15.54 -5.91
CA ARG A 95 -18.41 15.02 -5.37
C ARG A 95 -18.23 13.83 -4.41
N MET A 96 -17.14 13.08 -4.53
CA MET A 96 -16.85 11.88 -3.72
C MET A 96 -15.93 12.16 -2.54
N GLU A 97 -15.28 13.32 -2.50
CA GLU A 97 -14.26 13.67 -1.51
C GLU A 97 -14.79 13.58 -0.09
N LYS A 98 -15.98 14.14 0.16
CA LYS A 98 -16.64 14.09 1.47
C LYS A 98 -16.96 12.65 1.90
N SER A 99 -17.38 11.79 0.98
CA SER A 99 -17.66 10.37 1.28
C SER A 99 -16.38 9.60 1.56
N PHE A 100 -15.30 9.87 0.83
CA PHE A 100 -14.00 9.25 1.09
C PHE A 100 -13.47 9.61 2.48
N ASP A 101 -13.44 10.90 2.78
CA ASP A 101 -12.84 11.39 4.02
C ASP A 101 -13.68 11.04 5.26
N ARG A 102 -15.02 10.98 5.14
CA ARG A 102 -15.92 10.72 6.28
C ARG A 102 -16.36 9.27 6.44
N LEU A 103 -16.28 8.45 5.40
CA LEU A 103 -16.77 7.07 5.42
C LEU A 103 -15.66 6.07 5.08
N VAL A 104 -15.08 6.18 3.88
CA VAL A 104 -14.10 5.18 3.39
C VAL A 104 -12.85 5.15 4.27
N MET A 105 -12.30 6.31 4.62
CA MET A 105 -11.09 6.43 5.40
C MET A 105 -11.27 5.87 6.83
N PRO A 106 -12.26 6.30 7.64
CA PRO A 106 -12.50 5.71 8.96
C PRO A 106 -12.79 4.20 8.92
N LEU A 107 -13.58 3.72 7.95
CA LEU A 107 -13.89 2.29 7.84
C LEU A 107 -12.65 1.45 7.45
N SER A 108 -11.74 2.01 6.66
CA SER A 108 -10.46 1.36 6.33
C SER A 108 -9.53 1.27 7.55
N ILE A 109 -9.50 2.31 8.39
CA ILE A 109 -8.78 2.27 9.68
C ILE A 109 -9.41 1.21 10.59
N LEU A 110 -10.73 1.21 10.71
CA LEU A 110 -11.46 0.25 11.53
C LEU A 110 -11.19 -1.20 11.07
N THR A 111 -11.13 -1.40 9.75
CA THR A 111 -10.73 -2.68 9.15
C THR A 111 -9.33 -3.10 9.57
N GLY A 112 -8.36 -2.16 9.58
CA GLY A 112 -7.00 -2.42 10.04
C GLY A 112 -6.93 -2.74 11.54
N ILE A 113 -7.70 -2.04 12.37
CA ILE A 113 -7.82 -2.34 13.81
C ILE A 113 -8.38 -3.75 14.03
N PHE A 114 -9.48 -4.10 13.37
CA PHE A 114 -10.08 -5.43 13.51
C PHE A 114 -9.15 -6.53 12.97
N SER A 115 -8.44 -6.27 11.88
CA SER A 115 -7.46 -7.22 11.33
C SER A 115 -6.27 -7.41 12.28
N THR A 116 -5.78 -6.33 12.88
CA THR A 116 -4.72 -6.36 13.90
C THR A 116 -5.18 -7.09 15.17
N SER A 117 -6.46 -7.01 15.53
CA SER A 117 -7.02 -7.72 16.69
C SER A 117 -6.85 -9.24 16.62
N ARG A 118 -6.60 -9.80 15.42
CA ARG A 118 -6.26 -11.21 15.22
C ARG A 118 -4.96 -11.62 15.92
N LEU A 119 -4.08 -10.69 16.27
CA LEU A 119 -2.86 -10.96 17.04
C LEU A 119 -3.13 -11.26 18.52
N ILE A 120 -4.37 -11.08 19.00
CA ILE A 120 -4.77 -11.26 20.40
C ILE A 120 -5.76 -12.42 20.50
N GLY A 121 -5.63 -13.25 21.53
CA GLY A 121 -6.57 -14.35 21.78
C GLY A 121 -6.51 -15.48 20.73
N TYR A 122 -5.37 -15.60 20.03
CA TYR A 122 -5.12 -16.70 19.08
C TYR A 122 -5.03 -18.07 19.76
N GLU A 123 -4.76 -18.13 21.07
CA GLU A 123 -4.67 -19.38 21.84
C GLU A 123 -6.02 -20.09 21.94
N TYR A 124 -7.11 -19.34 22.04
CA TYR A 124 -8.47 -19.88 22.15
C TYR A 124 -9.06 -20.27 20.80
N PHE A 125 -8.73 -19.52 19.74
CA PHE A 125 -9.28 -19.72 18.40
C PHE A 125 -8.16 -19.63 17.35
N PRO A 126 -7.26 -20.61 17.27
CA PRO A 126 -6.14 -20.57 16.34
C PRO A 126 -6.63 -20.57 14.89
N CYS A 127 -5.96 -19.78 14.05
CA CYS A 127 -6.15 -19.80 12.60
C CYS A 127 -5.75 -21.15 11.99
N SER A 128 -6.24 -21.42 10.78
CA SER A 128 -5.87 -22.62 10.03
C SER A 128 -4.76 -22.31 9.03
N ASP A 129 -3.63 -23.00 9.17
CA ASP A 129 -2.52 -22.95 8.22
C ASP A 129 -2.86 -23.54 6.84
N LEU A 130 -4.03 -24.14 6.66
CA LEU A 130 -4.53 -24.57 5.35
C LEU A 130 -5.21 -23.43 4.60
N TYR A 131 -6.07 -22.65 5.27
CA TYR A 131 -6.92 -21.64 4.63
C TYR A 131 -6.45 -20.20 4.80
N ASP A 132 -5.88 -19.85 5.95
CA ASP A 132 -5.48 -18.47 6.24
C ASP A 132 -4.04 -18.21 5.76
N PRO A 133 -3.78 -17.23 4.88
CA PRO A 133 -2.41 -16.82 4.57
C PRO A 133 -1.76 -16.20 5.81
N LEU A 134 -0.43 -16.35 5.95
CA LEU A 134 0.36 -15.85 7.08
C LEU A 134 0.08 -16.56 8.41
N CYS A 135 -0.85 -17.52 8.43
CA CYS A 135 -1.17 -18.30 9.61
C CYS A 135 -0.10 -19.37 9.85
N SER A 136 0.53 -19.35 11.02
CA SER A 136 1.49 -20.36 11.42
C SER A 136 1.41 -20.64 12.93
N LYS A 137 1.91 -21.81 13.33
CA LYS A 137 2.01 -22.21 14.75
C LYS A 137 3.02 -21.37 15.52
N VAL A 138 3.98 -20.74 14.82
CA VAL A 138 5.02 -19.90 15.41
C VAL A 138 5.04 -18.57 14.67
N THR A 139 5.13 -17.47 15.43
CA THR A 139 5.35 -16.15 14.85
C THR A 139 6.81 -15.98 14.51
N CYS A 140 7.15 -15.98 13.23
CA CYS A 140 8.52 -15.91 12.76
C CYS A 140 8.60 -15.54 11.28
N THR A 141 9.62 -14.75 10.93
CA THR A 141 10.08 -14.55 9.56
C THR A 141 11.15 -15.58 9.22
N THR A 142 10.90 -16.34 8.16
CA THR A 142 11.78 -17.42 7.70
C THR A 142 12.15 -17.25 6.23
N THR A 143 13.17 -17.97 5.78
CA THR A 143 13.57 -18.03 4.38
C THR A 143 12.48 -18.72 3.56
N GLY A 144 11.91 -17.98 2.61
CA GLY A 144 11.06 -18.54 1.56
C GLY A 144 11.83 -18.86 0.28
N ARG A 145 11.14 -19.40 -0.72
CA ARG A 145 11.73 -19.78 -2.00
C ARG A 145 12.14 -18.55 -2.81
N VAL A 146 11.23 -17.59 -2.92
CA VAL A 146 11.38 -16.38 -3.74
C VAL A 146 11.70 -15.19 -2.83
N HIS A 147 10.93 -15.01 -1.75
CA HIS A 147 11.08 -13.91 -0.80
C HIS A 147 10.82 -14.35 0.64
N LEU A 148 10.80 -13.40 1.60
CA LEU A 148 10.59 -13.67 3.02
C LEU A 148 9.25 -14.36 3.26
N ARG A 149 9.26 -15.38 4.10
CA ARG A 149 8.06 -16.10 4.51
C ARG A 149 7.65 -15.62 5.90
N TRP A 150 6.43 -15.09 6.02
CA TRP A 150 5.89 -14.64 7.29
C TRP A 150 4.89 -15.65 7.83
N GLY A 151 5.22 -16.23 8.99
CA GLY A 151 4.28 -17.00 9.78
C GLY A 151 3.92 -16.23 11.05
N CYS A 152 2.64 -16.25 11.42
CA CYS A 152 2.17 -15.64 12.65
C CYS A 152 1.02 -16.43 13.28
N ARG A 153 1.03 -16.46 14.61
CA ARG A 153 -0.07 -17.00 15.41
C ARG A 153 -1.21 -16.00 15.38
N LEU A 154 -2.19 -16.26 14.51
CA LEU A 154 -3.36 -15.42 14.34
C LEU A 154 -4.61 -16.11 14.87
N ARG A 155 -5.58 -15.30 15.30
CA ARG A 155 -6.93 -15.75 15.58
C ARG A 155 -7.67 -16.01 14.27
N THR A 156 -8.42 -17.11 14.19
CA THR A 156 -9.28 -17.39 13.02
C THR A 156 -10.39 -16.34 12.88
N GLY A 157 -10.92 -16.20 11.67
CA GLY A 157 -12.09 -15.35 11.43
C GLY A 157 -13.33 -15.95 12.10
N ASN A 158 -14.09 -15.11 12.81
CA ASN A 158 -15.35 -15.48 13.47
C ASN A 158 -16.29 -14.26 13.52
N TYR A 159 -17.40 -14.36 14.24
CA TYR A 159 -18.39 -13.27 14.32
C TYR A 159 -17.81 -11.93 14.82
N PHE A 160 -16.80 -11.99 15.69
CA PHE A 160 -16.16 -10.81 16.28
C PHE A 160 -14.80 -10.47 15.65
N THR A 161 -14.33 -11.28 14.71
CA THR A 161 -12.99 -11.18 14.12
C THR A 161 -13.08 -11.34 12.62
N PRO A 162 -12.80 -10.30 11.82
CA PRO A 162 -12.94 -10.43 10.39
C PRO A 162 -11.94 -11.42 9.80
N SER A 163 -12.34 -12.04 8.70
CA SER A 163 -11.41 -12.74 7.80
C SER A 163 -10.52 -11.72 7.07
N ALA A 164 -9.69 -12.19 6.13
CA ALA A 164 -8.93 -11.27 5.27
C ALA A 164 -9.83 -10.44 4.32
N PHE A 165 -11.09 -10.83 4.11
CA PHE A 165 -11.98 -10.22 3.11
C PHE A 165 -12.16 -8.71 3.25
N PRO A 166 -12.43 -8.13 4.44
CA PRO A 166 -12.59 -6.68 4.57
C PRO A 166 -11.36 -5.89 4.13
N ASN A 167 -10.13 -6.41 4.35
CA ASN A 167 -8.92 -5.74 3.84
C ASN A 167 -8.95 -5.62 2.32
N PHE A 168 -9.25 -6.73 1.62
CA PHE A 168 -9.38 -6.73 0.17
C PHE A 168 -10.52 -5.82 -0.30
N PHE A 169 -11.68 -5.92 0.34
CA PHE A 169 -12.84 -5.10 0.00
C PHE A 169 -12.51 -3.61 0.06
N PHE A 170 -11.98 -3.14 1.20
CA PHE A 170 -11.67 -1.72 1.38
C PHE A 170 -10.47 -1.26 0.55
N MET A 171 -9.55 -2.14 0.18
CA MET A 171 -8.42 -1.76 -0.68
C MET A 171 -8.84 -1.55 -2.14
N PHE A 172 -9.74 -2.37 -2.67
CA PHE A 172 -10.10 -2.36 -4.09
C PHE A 172 -11.41 -1.65 -4.40
N VAL A 173 -12.49 -1.96 -3.66
CA VAL A 173 -13.85 -1.53 -4.05
C VAL A 173 -14.02 -0.01 -4.02
N PRO A 174 -13.63 0.72 -2.96
CA PRO A 174 -13.75 2.18 -2.95
C PRO A 174 -12.95 2.83 -4.08
N THR A 175 -11.74 2.34 -4.36
CA THR A 175 -10.87 2.80 -5.44
C THR A 175 -11.52 2.62 -6.82
N ILE A 176 -12.16 1.48 -7.06
CA ILE A 176 -12.91 1.22 -8.30
C ILE A 176 -14.10 2.18 -8.42
N LEU A 177 -14.88 2.33 -7.35
CA LEU A 177 -16.03 3.25 -7.31
C LEU A 177 -15.61 4.72 -7.52
N ALA A 178 -14.39 5.07 -7.15
CA ALA A 178 -13.80 6.40 -7.40
C ALA A 178 -13.35 6.61 -8.85
N GLY A 179 -13.58 5.64 -9.75
CA GLY A 179 -13.21 5.70 -11.17
C GLY A 179 -11.76 5.29 -11.45
N LYS A 180 -11.06 4.69 -10.49
CA LYS A 180 -9.64 4.32 -10.61
C LYS A 180 -9.45 2.82 -10.92
N LEU A 181 -10.31 2.26 -11.78
CA LEU A 181 -10.31 0.83 -12.15
C LEU A 181 -8.93 0.33 -12.59
N ARG A 182 -8.23 1.07 -13.45
CA ARG A 182 -6.90 0.67 -13.95
C ARG A 182 -5.88 0.52 -12.81
N ALA A 183 -5.89 1.43 -11.85
CA ALA A 183 -5.00 1.36 -10.69
C ALA A 183 -5.35 0.16 -9.81
N SER A 184 -6.64 -0.10 -9.56
CA SER A 184 -7.09 -1.27 -8.81
C SER A 184 -6.72 -2.59 -9.48
N LEU A 185 -6.88 -2.69 -10.81
CA LEU A 185 -6.49 -3.89 -11.56
C LEU A 185 -4.98 -4.10 -11.51
N LEU A 186 -4.19 -3.04 -11.72
CA LEU A 186 -2.73 -3.14 -11.60
C LEU A 186 -2.33 -3.65 -10.22
N LEU A 187 -2.90 -3.10 -9.14
CA LEU A 187 -2.62 -3.52 -7.77
C LEU A 187 -3.05 -4.98 -7.50
N PHE A 188 -4.20 -5.39 -8.04
CA PHE A 188 -4.73 -6.75 -7.86
C PHE A 188 -3.92 -7.81 -8.63
N PHE A 189 -3.55 -7.53 -9.87
CA PHE A 189 -2.77 -8.46 -10.68
C PHE A 189 -1.32 -8.53 -10.22
N SER A 190 -0.70 -7.41 -9.88
CA SER A 190 0.69 -7.41 -9.42
C SER A 190 0.89 -8.05 -8.04
N GLY A 191 -0.18 -8.09 -7.24
CA GLY A 191 -0.15 -8.61 -5.88
C GLY A 191 -0.54 -10.08 -5.85
N PRO A 192 -1.81 -10.41 -5.51
CA PRO A 192 -2.28 -11.78 -5.40
C PRO A 192 -1.92 -12.70 -6.56
N VAL A 193 -2.08 -12.24 -7.81
CA VAL A 193 -1.88 -13.10 -8.99
C VAL A 193 -0.40 -13.41 -9.21
N ILE A 194 0.47 -12.40 -9.21
CA ILE A 194 1.92 -12.65 -9.32
C ILE A 194 2.46 -13.38 -8.08
N GLY A 195 1.99 -13.05 -6.88
CA GLY A 195 2.35 -13.76 -5.65
C GLY A 195 2.03 -15.26 -5.74
N TYR A 196 0.83 -15.59 -6.21
CA TYR A 196 0.41 -16.97 -6.46
C TYR A 196 1.24 -17.66 -7.55
N ALA A 197 1.55 -16.95 -8.64
CA ALA A 197 2.35 -17.50 -9.74
C ALA A 197 3.81 -17.74 -9.35
N LEU A 198 4.40 -16.86 -8.54
CA LEU A 198 5.81 -16.91 -8.14
C LEU A 198 6.05 -17.77 -6.91
N ALA A 199 5.15 -17.81 -5.93
CA ALA A 199 5.35 -18.58 -4.71
C ALA A 199 4.28 -19.64 -4.53
N ARG A 200 4.73 -20.90 -4.41
CA ARG A 200 3.86 -22.03 -4.03
C ARG A 200 3.38 -21.91 -2.59
N ASN A 201 4.18 -21.29 -1.72
CA ASN A 201 3.82 -21.09 -0.33
C ASN A 201 3.09 -19.75 -0.16
N LYS A 202 1.87 -19.79 0.40
CA LYS A 202 1.01 -18.63 0.64
C LYS A 202 1.59 -17.62 1.63
N ASP A 203 2.49 -18.06 2.50
CA ASP A 203 3.13 -17.21 3.49
C ASP A 203 4.21 -16.29 2.89
N GLU A 204 4.56 -16.49 1.61
CA GLU A 204 5.41 -15.59 0.83
C GLU A 204 4.60 -14.57 0.01
N TRP A 205 3.29 -14.77 -0.18
CA TRP A 205 2.50 -13.92 -1.11
C TRP A 205 2.47 -12.45 -0.69
N ALA A 206 2.32 -12.18 0.60
CA ALA A 206 2.24 -10.81 1.09
C ALA A 206 3.58 -10.07 0.93
N SER A 207 4.71 -10.73 1.19
CA SER A 207 6.02 -10.11 1.06
C SER A 207 6.35 -9.82 -0.41
N ILE A 208 6.00 -10.74 -1.32
CA ILE A 208 6.14 -10.53 -2.77
C ILE A 208 5.25 -9.36 -3.23
N TRP A 209 4.04 -9.23 -2.71
CA TRP A 209 3.17 -8.11 -3.07
C TRP A 209 3.75 -6.77 -2.63
N CYS A 210 4.31 -6.68 -1.42
CA CYS A 210 4.98 -5.46 -0.93
C CYS A 210 6.09 -5.01 -1.89
N TYR A 211 6.89 -5.96 -2.38
CA TYR A 211 7.93 -5.73 -3.37
C TYR A 211 7.40 -5.12 -4.67
N TYR A 212 6.33 -5.68 -5.25
CA TYR A 212 5.75 -5.11 -6.48
C TYR A 212 5.10 -3.74 -6.25
N THR A 213 4.66 -3.46 -5.02
CA THR A 213 4.02 -2.21 -4.67
C THR A 213 5.02 -1.04 -4.74
N PHE A 214 6.32 -1.26 -4.53
CA PHE A 214 7.36 -0.27 -4.80
C PHE A 214 7.33 0.23 -6.25
N VAL A 215 7.37 -0.71 -7.21
CA VAL A 215 7.35 -0.38 -8.65
C VAL A 215 6.07 0.36 -9.00
N GLN A 216 4.94 -0.04 -8.41
CA GLN A 216 3.66 0.65 -8.61
C GLN A 216 3.65 2.06 -8.04
N CYS A 217 4.27 2.27 -6.87
CA CYS A 217 4.42 3.60 -6.29
C CYS A 217 5.25 4.50 -7.20
N LEU A 218 6.35 4.00 -7.80
CA LEU A 218 7.16 4.76 -8.76
C LEU A 218 6.36 5.14 -10.01
N VAL A 219 5.72 4.15 -10.65
CA VAL A 219 4.92 4.37 -11.85
C VAL A 219 3.74 5.31 -11.56
N GLY A 220 3.05 5.11 -10.43
CA GLY A 220 1.95 5.96 -9.99
C GLY A 220 2.41 7.41 -9.73
N SER A 221 3.59 7.58 -9.13
CA SER A 221 4.20 8.89 -8.91
C SER A 221 4.48 9.60 -10.24
N TRP A 222 5.08 8.89 -11.19
CA TRP A 222 5.38 9.40 -12.53
C TRP A 222 4.12 9.80 -13.31
N ILE A 223 3.10 8.93 -13.33
CA ILE A 223 1.80 9.24 -13.99
C ILE A 223 1.17 10.49 -13.36
N SER A 224 1.20 10.59 -12.04
CA SER A 224 0.58 11.72 -11.31
C SER A 224 1.27 13.04 -11.64
N LEU A 225 2.60 13.03 -11.76
CA LEU A 225 3.38 14.19 -12.19
C LEU A 225 3.06 14.62 -13.62
N ASN A 226 3.04 13.67 -14.56
CA ASN A 226 2.70 13.96 -15.95
C ASN A 226 1.28 14.49 -16.11
N HIS A 227 0.31 13.93 -15.37
CA HIS A 227 -1.07 14.40 -15.41
C HIS A 227 -1.19 15.83 -14.88
N TYR A 228 -0.40 16.17 -13.86
CA TYR A 228 -0.33 17.53 -13.34
C TYR A 228 0.22 18.52 -14.37
N ASP A 229 1.33 18.20 -15.02
CA ASP A 229 1.96 19.05 -16.03
C ASP A 229 1.01 19.32 -17.20
N GLN A 230 0.29 18.29 -17.66
CA GLN A 230 -0.75 18.45 -18.69
C GLN A 230 -1.89 19.38 -18.25
N LYS A 231 -2.30 19.30 -16.99
CA LYS A 231 -3.38 20.15 -16.45
C LYS A 231 -2.96 21.61 -16.35
N GLN A 232 -1.70 21.87 -16.01
CA GLN A 232 -1.16 23.23 -15.99
C GLN A 232 -0.99 23.79 -17.40
N ALA A 233 -0.47 23.00 -18.34
CA ALA A 233 -0.36 23.40 -19.75
C ALA A 233 -1.74 23.77 -20.34
N ARG A 234 -2.80 23.03 -19.99
CA ARG A 234 -4.18 23.37 -20.38
C ARG A 234 -4.63 24.70 -19.78
N LYS A 235 -4.48 24.90 -18.47
CA LYS A 235 -4.84 26.18 -17.82
C LYS A 235 -4.13 27.38 -18.41
N GLN A 236 -2.85 27.22 -18.76
CA GLN A 236 -2.09 28.29 -19.39
C GLN A 236 -2.64 28.62 -20.78
N LYS A 237 -2.96 27.60 -21.59
CA LYS A 237 -3.59 27.79 -22.90
C LYS A 237 -4.95 28.48 -22.79
N ASP A 238 -5.80 28.03 -21.86
CA ASP A 238 -7.13 28.61 -21.64
C ASP A 238 -7.02 30.09 -21.23
N ALA A 239 -6.02 30.45 -20.41
CA ALA A 239 -5.76 31.83 -20.01
C ALA A 239 -5.24 32.69 -21.17
N GLU A 240 -4.35 32.15 -22.01
CA GLU A 240 -3.87 32.82 -23.22
C GLU A 240 -4.99 33.05 -24.25
N GLU A 241 -5.91 32.09 -24.40
CA GLU A 241 -7.08 32.20 -25.28
C GLU A 241 -8.05 33.27 -24.78
N TYR A 242 -8.37 33.27 -23.48
CA TYR A 242 -9.19 34.31 -22.85
C TYR A 242 -8.62 35.73 -23.04
N LEU A 243 -7.31 35.91 -22.86
CA LEU A 243 -6.66 37.20 -23.06
C LEU A 243 -6.70 37.67 -24.52
N LYS A 244 -6.64 36.73 -25.49
CA LYS A 244 -6.79 37.05 -26.92
C LYS A 244 -8.20 37.48 -27.27
N GLU A 245 -9.21 36.80 -26.72
CA GLU A 245 -10.62 37.18 -26.90
C GLU A 245 -10.88 38.60 -26.37
N GLN A 246 -10.40 38.92 -25.16
CA GLN A 246 -10.52 40.26 -24.59
C GLN A 246 -9.82 41.35 -25.42
N ALA A 247 -8.64 41.03 -25.99
CA ALA A 247 -7.93 41.98 -26.84
C ALA A 247 -8.67 42.27 -28.15
N LEU A 248 -9.37 41.27 -28.71
CA LEU A 248 -10.21 41.43 -29.91
C LEU A 248 -11.47 42.26 -29.63
N GLU A 249 -12.09 42.11 -28.46
CA GLU A 249 -13.27 42.91 -28.08
C GLU A 249 -12.95 44.38 -27.79
N SER A 250 -11.68 44.71 -27.53
CA SER A 250 -11.22 46.06 -27.21
C SER A 250 -10.78 46.92 -28.41
N ASN A 251 -10.72 46.34 -29.62
CA ASN A 251 -10.37 47.02 -30.88
C ASN A 251 -11.59 47.17 -31.79
#